data_AF-A0A512RPQ0-F1
#
_entry.id   AF-A0A512RPQ0-F1
#
_cell.length_a   1.000
_cell.length_b   1.000
_cell.length_c   1.000
_cell.angle_alpha   90.00
_cell.angle_beta   90.00
_cell.angle_gamma   90.00
#
_symmetry.space_group_name_H-M   'P 1'
#
loop_
_entity.id
_entity.type
_entity.pdbx_description
1 polymer ?
#
loop_
_entity_poly.entity_id
_entity_poly.type
_entity_poly.pdbx_seq_one_letter_code
_entity_poly.pdbx_strand_id
1 'polypeptide(L)'
;MTHKDYPTMTEYCQKITENGQQLCVSWNGGHDSGYFEMSINEEIIDTPDDLQNAIIDLIADNTDYGSFAGSFDTEGEVYYNPATKCFEGNDRYTDTREEVKECSMEVRVPRDIWFDSIDIQLHADEMEIEELSAFMVIKDGARTRQHDVIEATLQKALIPQFTNEIESIKDISGAWDVITINYKDFSAEKSELVFYIKKFDYSFYFSTDSEIKIDLPN
;
A
#
# COMPACT_ATOMS: atom_id res chain seq x y z
N MET A 1 -31.77 8.73 46.71
CA MET A 1 -31.31 8.53 45.32
C MET A 1 -30.27 7.44 45.40
N THR A 2 -30.61 6.25 44.91
CA THR A 2 -29.73 5.08 44.93
C THR A 2 -28.64 5.29 43.89
N HIS A 3 -27.39 5.45 44.32
CA HIS A 3 -26.24 5.18 43.46
C HIS A 3 -26.40 3.72 43.00
N LYS A 4 -26.72 3.52 41.72
CA LYS A 4 -26.43 2.23 41.10
C LYS A 4 -24.92 2.21 40.98
N ASP A 5 -24.26 1.37 41.74
CA ASP A 5 -22.87 1.04 41.52
C ASP A 5 -22.82 0.37 40.14
N TYR A 6 -22.35 1.12 39.15
CA TYR A 6 -22.04 0.56 37.85
C TYR A 6 -20.81 -0.34 38.01
N PRO A 7 -20.81 -1.56 37.44
CA PRO A 7 -19.63 -2.40 37.51
C PRO A 7 -18.44 -1.69 36.87
N THR A 8 -17.25 -1.89 37.44
CA THR A 8 -16.00 -1.46 36.79
C THR A 8 -15.80 -2.23 35.48
N MET A 9 -14.99 -1.68 34.56
CA MET A 9 -14.65 -2.38 33.30
C MET A 9 -14.10 -3.79 33.57
N THR A 10 -13.21 -3.91 34.56
CA THR A 10 -12.62 -5.18 34.97
C THR A 10 -13.66 -6.19 35.44
N GLU A 11 -14.61 -5.77 36.28
CA GLU A 11 -15.70 -6.64 36.75
C GLU A 11 -16.62 -7.07 35.62
N TYR A 12 -16.91 -6.16 34.68
CA TYR A 12 -17.72 -6.45 33.50
C TYR A 12 -17.06 -7.50 32.61
N CYS A 13 -15.79 -7.29 32.24
CA CYS A 13 -15.03 -8.20 31.39
C CYS A 13 -14.87 -9.59 32.06
N GLN A 14 -14.60 -9.63 33.37
CA GLN A 14 -14.55 -10.89 34.12
C GLN A 14 -15.89 -11.62 34.08
N LYS A 15 -16.99 -10.94 34.38
CA LYS A 15 -18.32 -11.56 34.40
C LYS A 15 -18.72 -12.18 33.06
N ILE A 16 -18.36 -11.54 31.95
CA ILE A 16 -18.63 -12.10 30.61
C ILE A 16 -17.78 -13.35 30.39
N THR A 17 -16.47 -13.25 30.67
CA THR A 17 -15.53 -14.33 30.37
C THR A 17 -15.55 -15.48 31.39
N GLU A 18 -16.15 -15.28 32.57
CA GLU A 18 -16.37 -16.31 33.61
C GLU A 18 -17.13 -17.53 33.09
N ASN A 19 -18.05 -17.33 32.13
CA ASN A 19 -18.83 -18.41 31.53
C ASN A 19 -18.18 -19.01 30.27
N GLY A 20 -16.91 -18.68 30.01
CA GLY A 20 -16.17 -19.13 28.82
C GLY A 20 -16.54 -18.37 27.54
N GLN A 21 -17.28 -17.26 27.64
CA GLN A 21 -17.52 -16.39 26.50
C GLN A 21 -16.25 -15.59 26.15
N GLN A 22 -16.08 -15.26 24.88
CA GLN A 22 -14.97 -14.44 24.39
C GLN A 22 -15.45 -13.03 24.16
N LEU A 23 -14.87 -12.07 24.87
CA LEU A 23 -15.07 -10.63 24.64
C LEU A 23 -13.94 -10.12 23.75
N CYS A 24 -14.29 -9.56 22.59
CA CYS A 24 -13.37 -9.02 21.61
C CYS A 24 -13.69 -7.57 21.29
N VAL A 25 -12.65 -6.76 21.07
CA VAL A 25 -12.76 -5.47 20.39
C VAL A 25 -11.88 -5.52 19.14
N SER A 26 -12.48 -5.31 17.98
CA SER A 26 -11.81 -5.30 16.68
C SER A 26 -11.87 -3.91 16.06
N TRP A 27 -10.95 -3.61 15.15
CA TRP A 27 -10.98 -2.40 14.35
C TRP A 27 -10.59 -2.68 12.91
N ASN A 28 -11.12 -1.83 12.03
CA ASN A 28 -10.74 -1.75 10.63
C ASN A 28 -10.84 -0.29 10.19
N GLY A 29 -9.81 0.21 9.53
CA GLY A 29 -9.81 1.59 9.05
C GLY A 29 -8.57 1.96 8.26
N GLY A 30 -8.58 3.18 7.73
CA GLY A 30 -7.53 3.71 6.89
C GLY A 30 -8.02 4.84 5.99
N HIS A 31 -7.07 5.51 5.33
CA HIS A 31 -7.26 6.61 4.36
C HIS A 31 -7.93 7.86 4.95
N ASP A 32 -9.17 7.74 5.43
CA ASP A 32 -9.96 8.81 6.07
C ASP A 32 -11.09 8.28 6.99
N SER A 33 -11.20 6.96 7.17
CA SER A 33 -12.32 6.36 7.91
C SER A 33 -11.96 5.04 8.56
N GLY A 34 -12.62 4.73 9.67
CA GLY A 34 -12.48 3.46 10.34
C GLY A 34 -13.51 3.31 11.44
N TYR A 35 -13.52 2.14 12.06
CA TYR A 35 -14.44 1.84 13.15
C TYR A 35 -13.79 0.88 14.15
N PHE A 36 -14.30 0.92 15.37
CA PHE A 36 -14.08 -0.09 16.39
C PHE A 36 -15.42 -0.78 16.68
N GLU A 37 -15.38 -2.09 16.83
CA GLU A 37 -16.54 -2.91 17.12
C GLU A 37 -16.25 -3.82 18.31
N MET A 38 -17.25 -3.99 19.17
CA MET A 38 -17.19 -4.98 20.25
C MET A 38 -18.02 -6.19 19.86
N SER A 39 -17.51 -7.40 20.11
CA SER A 39 -18.26 -8.64 19.94
C SER A 39 -18.12 -9.57 21.13
N ILE A 40 -19.15 -10.40 21.34
CA ILE A 40 -19.12 -11.49 22.31
C ILE A 40 -19.39 -12.80 21.56
N ASN A 41 -18.45 -13.73 21.60
CA ASN A 41 -18.51 -14.98 20.82
C ASN A 41 -18.79 -14.71 19.32
N GLU A 42 -18.09 -13.74 18.74
CA GLU A 42 -18.22 -13.32 17.33
C GLU A 42 -19.55 -12.61 16.98
N GLU A 43 -20.48 -12.44 17.93
CA GLU A 43 -21.69 -11.64 17.74
C GLU A 43 -21.41 -10.16 18.06
N ILE A 44 -21.50 -9.30 17.04
CA ILE A 44 -21.30 -7.85 17.15
C ILE A 44 -22.39 -7.24 18.03
N ILE A 45 -21.99 -6.31 18.90
CA ILE A 45 -22.89 -5.52 19.72
C ILE A 45 -23.25 -4.25 18.96
N ASP A 46 -24.37 -4.27 18.23
CA ASP A 46 -24.83 -3.14 17.41
C ASP A 46 -25.12 -1.85 18.19
N THR A 47 -25.41 -1.95 19.49
CA THR A 47 -25.74 -0.79 20.34
C THR A 47 -25.07 -0.93 21.70
N PRO A 48 -23.76 -0.59 21.78
CA PRO A 48 -23.02 -0.67 23.03
C PRO A 48 -23.59 0.31 24.07
N ASP A 49 -23.68 -0.12 25.32
CA ASP A 49 -23.98 0.75 26.46
C ASP A 49 -22.79 1.63 26.86
N ASP A 50 -22.98 2.53 27.84
CA ASP A 50 -21.94 3.49 28.27
C ASP A 50 -20.64 2.79 28.70
N LEU A 51 -20.72 1.61 29.33
CA LEU A 51 -19.54 0.89 29.80
C LEU A 51 -18.82 0.18 28.64
N GLN A 52 -19.59 -0.40 27.72
CA GLN A 52 -19.04 -1.02 26.51
C GLN A 52 -18.36 0.01 25.60
N ASN A 53 -18.98 1.19 25.42
CA ASN A 53 -18.35 2.31 24.70
C ASN A 53 -17.06 2.76 25.39
N ALA A 54 -17.04 2.86 26.73
CA ALA A 54 -15.83 3.23 27.45
C ALA A 54 -14.69 2.20 27.30
N ILE A 55 -15.02 0.90 27.11
CA ILE A 55 -14.02 -0.13 26.77
C ILE A 55 -13.52 0.08 25.35
N ILE A 56 -14.41 0.33 24.37
CA ILE A 56 -14.03 0.63 22.99
C ILE A 56 -13.10 1.86 22.95
N ASP A 57 -13.46 2.93 23.63
CA ASP A 57 -12.66 4.17 23.71
C ASP A 57 -11.27 3.90 24.33
N LEU A 58 -11.20 3.08 25.39
CA LEU A 58 -9.92 2.67 25.97
C LEU A 58 -9.04 1.94 24.95
N ILE A 59 -9.61 1.03 24.16
CA ILE A 59 -8.84 0.34 23.11
C ILE A 59 -8.41 1.32 22.03
N ALA A 60 -9.30 2.19 21.55
CA ALA A 60 -9.01 3.19 20.53
C ALA A 60 -7.89 4.17 20.96
N ASP A 61 -7.89 4.60 22.22
CA ASP A 61 -6.85 5.47 22.77
C ASP A 61 -5.48 4.78 22.86
N ASN A 62 -5.45 3.44 22.97
CA ASN A 62 -4.20 2.67 23.07
C ASN A 62 -3.63 2.23 21.72
N THR A 63 -4.46 2.14 20.67
CA THR A 63 -3.99 1.85 19.31
C THR A 63 -3.49 3.10 18.58
N ASP A 64 -3.81 4.29 19.07
CA ASP A 64 -3.34 5.60 18.58
C ASP A 64 -3.69 5.87 17.10
N TYR A 65 -4.76 5.23 16.59
CA TYR A 65 -5.23 5.46 15.22
C TYR A 65 -6.09 6.71 15.06
N GLY A 66 -6.57 7.29 16.16
CA GLY A 66 -7.33 8.55 16.16
C GLY A 66 -8.53 8.51 15.21
N SER A 67 -8.49 9.36 14.17
CA SER A 67 -9.55 9.42 13.15
C SER A 67 -9.32 8.49 11.95
N PHE A 68 -8.31 7.61 11.99
CA PHE A 68 -7.85 6.78 10.86
C PHE A 68 -7.43 7.59 9.61
N ALA A 69 -7.14 8.88 9.78
CA ALA A 69 -6.74 9.74 8.67
C ALA A 69 -5.25 9.59 8.39
N GLY A 70 -4.90 9.26 7.15
CA GLY A 70 -3.52 9.05 6.71
C GLY A 70 -3.41 8.03 5.59
N SER A 71 -2.23 7.89 4.99
CA SER A 71 -2.00 6.96 3.89
C SER A 71 -1.63 5.56 4.39
N PHE A 72 -2.52 4.95 5.15
CA PHE A 72 -2.37 3.60 5.71
C PHE A 72 -3.72 2.91 5.83
N ASP A 73 -3.66 1.60 5.98
CA ASP A 73 -4.75 0.71 6.34
C ASP A 73 -4.37 -0.04 7.63
N THR A 74 -5.33 -0.29 8.50
CA THR A 74 -5.15 -1.08 9.72
C THR A 74 -6.32 -2.03 9.93
N GLU A 75 -6.00 -3.24 10.35
CA GLU A 75 -6.96 -4.22 10.86
C GLU A 75 -6.39 -4.87 12.11
N GLY A 76 -7.21 -5.09 13.12
CA GLY A 76 -6.76 -5.75 14.33
C GLY A 76 -7.87 -6.12 15.28
N GLU A 77 -7.51 -6.91 16.28
CA GLU A 77 -8.43 -7.40 17.28
C GLU A 77 -7.70 -7.71 18.59
N VAL A 78 -8.40 -7.47 19.70
CA VAL A 78 -7.93 -7.82 21.04
C VAL A 78 -9.02 -8.53 21.83
N TYR A 79 -8.62 -9.58 22.53
CA TYR A 79 -9.51 -10.38 23.36
C TYR A 79 -9.21 -10.15 24.84
N TYR A 80 -10.25 -10.08 25.67
CA TYR A 80 -10.06 -10.02 27.11
C TYR A 80 -9.55 -11.37 27.65
N ASN A 81 -8.41 -11.34 28.34
CA ASN A 81 -7.83 -12.50 29.00
C ASN A 81 -8.12 -12.43 30.52
N PRO A 82 -8.96 -13.31 31.08
CA PRO A 82 -9.32 -13.26 32.50
C PRO A 82 -8.16 -13.60 33.45
N ALA A 83 -7.14 -14.32 32.97
CA ALA A 83 -5.99 -14.69 33.79
C ALA A 83 -5.01 -13.52 33.98
N THR A 84 -4.75 -12.76 32.90
CA THR A 84 -3.87 -11.59 32.94
C THR A 84 -4.62 -10.30 33.29
N LYS A 85 -5.95 -10.30 33.12
CA LYS A 85 -6.85 -9.14 33.26
C LYS A 85 -6.55 -8.02 32.26
N CYS A 86 -6.05 -8.38 31.09
CA CYS A 86 -5.68 -7.47 30.01
C CYS A 86 -6.44 -7.82 28.73
N PHE A 87 -6.55 -6.88 27.81
CA PHE A 87 -6.85 -7.18 26.41
C PHE A 87 -5.55 -7.55 25.69
N GLU A 88 -5.54 -8.67 24.99
CA GLU A 88 -4.38 -9.21 24.27
C GLU A 88 -4.78 -9.62 22.86
N GLY A 89 -3.98 -9.28 21.86
CA GLY A 89 -4.28 -9.60 20.47
C GLY A 89 -3.26 -9.04 19.50
N ASN A 90 -3.69 -8.80 18.26
CA ASN A 90 -2.80 -8.38 17.19
C ASN A 90 -3.35 -7.18 16.45
N ASP A 91 -2.42 -6.41 15.91
CA ASP A 91 -2.64 -5.31 15.00
C ASP A 91 -1.85 -5.54 13.73
N ARG A 92 -2.45 -5.22 12.60
CA ARG A 92 -1.80 -5.23 11.30
C ARG A 92 -1.92 -3.85 10.70
N TYR A 93 -0.80 -3.14 10.66
CA TYR A 93 -0.67 -1.85 9.99
C TYR A 93 -0.11 -2.07 8.58
N THR A 94 -0.73 -1.49 7.56
CA THR A 94 -0.27 -1.55 6.17
C THR A 94 -0.11 -0.14 5.60
N ASP A 95 1.05 0.18 5.05
CA ASP A 95 1.29 1.42 4.31
C ASP A 95 1.80 1.15 2.90
N THR A 96 1.86 2.21 2.08
CA THR A 96 2.53 2.16 0.79
C THR A 96 3.93 2.75 0.92
N ARG A 97 4.93 2.06 0.35
CA ARG A 97 6.33 2.51 0.32
C ARG A 97 6.85 2.55 -1.09
N GLU A 98 7.83 3.40 -1.32
CA GLU A 98 8.51 3.54 -2.61
C GLU A 98 9.89 2.89 -2.57
N GLU A 99 10.24 2.16 -3.61
CA GLU A 99 11.54 1.54 -3.81
C GLU A 99 11.99 1.64 -5.28
N VAL A 100 13.25 1.29 -5.51
CA VAL A 100 13.87 1.33 -6.84
C VAL A 100 14.10 -0.10 -7.33
N LYS A 101 13.52 -0.46 -8.47
CA LYS A 101 13.73 -1.75 -9.10
C LYS A 101 14.91 -1.67 -10.04
N GLU A 102 16.02 -2.32 -9.70
CA GLU A 102 17.12 -2.53 -10.64
C GLU A 102 16.71 -3.55 -11.73
N CYS A 103 16.98 -3.24 -12.99
CA CYS A 103 16.60 -4.01 -14.17
C CYS A 103 17.59 -3.81 -15.33
N SER A 104 17.34 -4.47 -16.46
CA SER A 104 18.14 -4.30 -17.67
C SER A 104 17.26 -4.41 -18.92
N MET A 105 16.47 -3.38 -19.19
CA MET A 105 15.56 -3.35 -20.35
C MET A 105 16.21 -2.63 -21.53
N GLU A 106 16.14 -3.23 -22.71
CA GLU A 106 16.82 -2.76 -23.91
C GLU A 106 15.92 -1.80 -24.72
N VAL A 107 16.49 -0.64 -25.05
CA VAL A 107 15.92 0.37 -25.96
C VAL A 107 16.77 0.40 -27.22
N ARG A 108 16.17 0.05 -28.37
CA ARG A 108 16.82 0.12 -29.69
C ARG A 108 16.11 1.12 -30.59
N VAL A 109 16.87 2.00 -31.23
CA VAL A 109 16.37 2.89 -32.28
C VAL A 109 17.30 2.93 -33.49
N PRO A 110 16.79 3.13 -34.71
CA PRO A 110 17.63 3.29 -35.89
C PRO A 110 18.59 4.47 -35.76
N ARG A 111 19.83 4.33 -36.24
CA ARG A 111 20.85 5.38 -36.14
C ARG A 111 20.61 6.56 -37.09
N ASP A 112 19.84 6.35 -38.14
CA ASP A 112 19.56 7.32 -39.20
C ASP A 112 18.40 8.28 -38.88
N ILE A 113 17.72 8.10 -37.73
CA ILE A 113 16.70 9.02 -37.22
C ILE A 113 17.34 10.11 -36.34
N TRP A 114 16.84 11.34 -36.43
CA TRP A 114 17.31 12.46 -35.59
C TRP A 114 16.35 12.68 -34.40
N PHE A 115 16.92 12.85 -33.21
CA PHE A 115 16.20 13.17 -31.99
C PHE A 115 17.21 13.69 -30.95
N ASP A 116 16.72 14.41 -29.94
CA ASP A 116 17.52 14.90 -28.82
C ASP A 116 17.48 13.94 -27.63
N SER A 117 16.29 13.42 -27.33
CA SER A 117 16.06 12.43 -26.29
C SER A 117 14.87 11.54 -26.62
N ILE A 118 14.74 10.44 -25.89
CA ILE A 118 13.52 9.64 -25.81
C ILE A 118 13.02 9.74 -24.38
N ASP A 119 11.76 10.10 -24.22
CA ASP A 119 11.08 10.07 -22.93
C ASP A 119 10.16 8.84 -22.92
N ILE A 120 10.27 8.04 -21.86
CA ILE A 120 9.44 6.88 -21.60
C ILE A 120 8.63 7.19 -20.35
N GLN A 121 7.31 7.14 -20.44
CA GLN A 121 6.41 7.30 -19.31
C GLN A 121 5.79 5.96 -18.99
N LEU A 122 5.94 5.53 -17.74
CA LEU A 122 5.35 4.32 -17.19
C LEU A 122 4.30 4.72 -16.15
N HIS A 123 3.11 4.15 -16.29
CA HIS A 123 2.08 4.12 -15.27
C HIS A 123 1.53 2.70 -15.21
N ALA A 124 1.72 2.05 -14.08
CA ALA A 124 1.15 0.76 -13.76
C ALA A 124 0.40 0.85 -12.43
N ASP A 125 -0.78 0.22 -12.40
CA ASP A 125 -1.58 0.03 -11.19
C ASP A 125 -1.50 -1.46 -10.83
N GLU A 126 -1.07 -1.75 -9.60
CA GLU A 126 -0.71 -3.11 -9.18
C GLU A 126 0.20 -3.83 -10.20
N MET A 127 -0.28 -4.90 -10.83
CA MET A 127 0.46 -5.71 -11.80
C MET A 127 0.15 -5.34 -13.26
N GLU A 128 -0.77 -4.40 -13.51
CA GLU A 128 -1.24 -4.06 -14.85
C GLU A 128 -0.64 -2.72 -15.32
N ILE A 129 -0.05 -2.72 -16.52
CA ILE A 129 0.42 -1.49 -17.17
C ILE A 129 -0.78 -0.79 -17.78
N GLU A 130 -1.22 0.29 -17.15
CA GLU A 130 -2.28 1.18 -17.64
C GLU A 130 -1.79 2.04 -18.80
N GLU A 131 -0.58 2.60 -18.66
CA GLU A 131 0.04 3.42 -19.69
C GLU A 131 1.55 3.16 -19.79
N LEU A 132 2.00 2.88 -21.01
CA LEU A 132 3.40 2.97 -21.37
C LEU A 132 3.49 3.76 -22.67
N SER A 133 4.12 4.92 -22.63
CA SER A 133 4.37 5.73 -23.82
C SER A 133 5.87 5.95 -23.99
N ALA A 134 6.34 5.93 -25.24
CA ALA A 134 7.73 6.23 -25.58
C ALA A 134 7.75 7.20 -26.75
N PHE A 135 8.26 8.41 -26.53
CA PHE A 135 8.25 9.46 -27.56
C PHE A 135 9.62 10.13 -27.72
N MET A 136 9.95 10.46 -28.96
CA MET A 136 11.16 11.16 -29.33
C MET A 136 10.95 12.66 -29.20
N VAL A 137 11.82 13.30 -28.42
CA VAL A 137 11.90 14.74 -28.29
C VAL A 137 12.82 15.28 -29.38
N ILE A 138 12.34 16.27 -30.14
CA ILE A 138 13.07 16.94 -31.23
C ILE A 138 12.96 18.45 -30.99
N LYS A 139 14.04 19.09 -30.57
CA LYS A 139 14.13 20.53 -30.32
C LYS A 139 14.31 21.29 -31.63
N ASP A 140 15.17 20.78 -32.50
CA ASP A 140 15.51 21.38 -33.78
C ASP A 140 15.31 20.37 -34.92
N GLY A 141 14.27 20.57 -35.72
CA GLY A 141 13.99 19.74 -36.89
C GLY A 141 12.50 19.46 -37.09
N ALA A 142 12.17 18.90 -38.25
CA ALA A 142 10.80 18.47 -38.51
C ALA A 142 10.54 17.10 -37.89
N ARG A 143 9.40 16.94 -37.24
CA ARG A 143 8.86 15.61 -36.95
C ARG A 143 8.37 14.98 -38.25
N THR A 144 8.65 13.69 -38.44
CA THR A 144 8.23 12.93 -39.61
C THR A 144 7.46 11.68 -39.19
N ARG A 145 6.71 11.09 -40.12
CA ARG A 145 6.00 9.82 -39.91
C ARG A 145 6.91 8.67 -39.47
N GLN A 146 8.20 8.72 -39.80
CA GLN A 146 9.15 7.70 -39.36
C GLN A 146 9.33 7.72 -37.84
N HIS A 147 9.27 8.90 -37.20
CA HIS A 147 9.32 9.01 -35.74
C HIS A 147 8.12 8.32 -35.10
N ASP A 148 6.90 8.60 -35.60
CA ASP A 148 5.68 7.96 -35.08
C ASP A 148 5.74 6.43 -35.19
N VAL A 149 6.31 5.91 -36.29
CA VAL A 149 6.48 4.45 -36.50
C VAL A 149 7.50 3.86 -35.52
N ILE A 150 8.62 4.56 -35.28
CA ILE A 150 9.65 4.08 -34.35
C ILE A 150 9.13 4.12 -32.91
N GLU A 151 8.46 5.19 -32.50
CA GLU A 151 7.85 5.33 -31.17
C GLU A 151 6.84 4.22 -30.88
N ALA A 152 5.91 3.96 -31.81
CA ALA A 152 4.96 2.85 -31.66
C ALA A 152 5.65 1.48 -31.60
N THR A 153 6.75 1.31 -32.34
CA THR A 153 7.54 0.06 -32.32
C THR A 153 8.26 -0.09 -30.98
N LEU A 154 8.83 1.00 -30.46
CA LEU A 154 9.55 1.03 -29.20
C LEU A 154 8.61 0.75 -28.03
N GLN A 155 7.45 1.42 -27.99
CA GLN A 155 6.41 1.16 -27.00
C GLN A 155 6.02 -0.33 -26.99
N LYS A 156 5.72 -0.90 -28.16
CA LYS A 156 5.38 -2.32 -28.27
C LYS A 156 6.49 -3.26 -27.79
N ALA A 157 7.76 -2.88 -27.98
CA ALA A 157 8.91 -3.66 -27.53
C ALA A 157 9.17 -3.53 -26.02
N LEU A 158 8.81 -2.40 -25.41
CA LEU A 158 9.04 -2.13 -23.99
C LEU A 158 7.94 -2.71 -23.09
N ILE A 159 6.68 -2.75 -23.55
CA ILE A 159 5.55 -3.33 -22.77
C ILE A 159 5.92 -4.69 -22.15
N PRO A 160 6.31 -5.72 -22.91
CA PRO A 160 6.62 -7.03 -22.32
C PRO A 160 7.85 -7.01 -21.39
N GLN A 161 8.77 -6.07 -21.57
CA GLN A 161 9.94 -5.95 -20.69
C GLN A 161 9.53 -5.38 -19.32
N PHE A 162 8.76 -4.28 -19.32
CA PHE A 162 8.21 -3.72 -18.08
C PHE A 162 7.25 -4.69 -17.40
N THR A 163 6.38 -5.37 -18.14
CA THR A 163 5.46 -6.38 -17.57
C THR A 163 6.23 -7.45 -16.81
N ASN A 164 7.28 -8.02 -17.41
CA ASN A 164 8.08 -9.05 -16.73
C ASN A 164 8.77 -8.53 -15.45
N GLU A 165 9.24 -7.27 -15.45
CA GLU A 165 9.88 -6.68 -14.26
C GLU A 165 8.84 -6.39 -13.16
N ILE A 166 7.67 -5.86 -13.52
CA ILE A 166 6.55 -5.54 -12.63
C ILE A 166 6.00 -6.82 -11.98
N GLU A 167 5.75 -7.88 -12.75
CA GLU A 167 5.28 -9.18 -12.24
C GLU A 167 6.27 -9.83 -11.24
N SER A 168 7.53 -9.39 -11.24
CA SER A 168 8.54 -9.88 -10.29
C SER A 168 8.53 -9.15 -8.94
N ILE A 169 7.77 -8.06 -8.81
CA ILE A 169 7.69 -7.24 -7.59
C ILE A 169 6.57 -7.79 -6.71
N LYS A 170 6.93 -8.23 -5.51
CA LYS A 170 5.96 -8.74 -4.52
C LYS A 170 5.17 -7.57 -3.93
N ASP A 171 3.87 -7.77 -3.76
CA ASP A 171 2.96 -6.82 -3.11
C ASP A 171 3.00 -5.41 -3.75
N ILE A 172 3.26 -5.33 -5.05
CA ILE A 172 3.26 -4.07 -5.81
C ILE A 172 1.91 -3.36 -5.68
N SER A 173 1.95 -2.06 -5.40
CA SER A 173 0.77 -1.19 -5.46
C SER A 173 0.76 -0.35 -6.73
N GLY A 174 1.92 -0.10 -7.34
CA GLY A 174 1.99 0.53 -8.65
C GLY A 174 3.42 0.85 -9.07
N ALA A 175 3.56 1.39 -10.27
CA ALA A 175 4.83 1.97 -10.73
C ALA A 175 4.55 3.24 -11.53
N TRP A 176 5.26 4.32 -11.19
CA TRP A 176 5.15 5.60 -11.87
C TRP A 176 6.55 6.16 -12.11
N ASP A 177 6.96 6.25 -13.37
CA ASP A 177 8.29 6.75 -13.70
C ASP A 177 8.32 7.49 -15.05
N VAL A 178 9.22 8.46 -15.14
CA VAL A 178 9.53 9.21 -16.36
C VAL A 178 11.03 9.08 -16.65
N ILE A 179 11.36 8.24 -17.62
CA ILE A 179 12.73 7.91 -17.98
C ILE A 179 13.12 8.69 -19.23
N THR A 180 14.00 9.67 -19.08
CA THR A 180 14.58 10.43 -20.20
C THR A 180 15.95 9.86 -20.57
N ILE A 181 16.08 9.43 -21.83
CA ILE A 181 17.32 8.91 -22.41
C ILE A 181 17.83 9.94 -23.42
N ASN A 182 18.94 10.62 -23.14
CA ASN A 182 19.50 11.57 -24.09
C ASN A 182 20.19 10.83 -25.24
N TYR A 183 20.20 11.41 -26.44
CA TYR A 183 20.88 10.84 -27.62
C TYR A 183 22.33 10.41 -27.33
N LYS A 184 23.05 11.24 -26.55
CA LYS A 184 24.46 11.01 -26.18
C LYS A 184 24.67 9.80 -25.25
N ASP A 185 23.62 9.31 -24.59
CA ASP A 185 23.68 8.20 -23.63
C ASP A 185 23.56 6.85 -24.36
N PHE A 186 23.14 6.84 -25.63
CA PHE A 186 23.09 5.64 -26.46
C PHE A 186 24.49 5.21 -26.91
N SER A 187 24.68 3.89 -26.98
CA SER A 187 25.82 3.26 -27.64
C SER A 187 25.47 2.89 -29.07
N ALA A 188 26.37 3.18 -30.02
CA ALA A 188 26.14 2.83 -31.42
C ALA A 188 26.53 1.37 -31.71
N GLU A 189 25.57 0.58 -32.17
CA GLU A 189 25.75 -0.81 -32.59
C GLU A 189 25.30 -1.01 -34.04
N LYS A 190 26.25 -1.12 -34.97
CA LYS A 190 25.97 -1.25 -36.41
C LYS A 190 25.07 -0.10 -36.92
N SER A 191 23.82 -0.42 -37.25
CA SER A 191 22.79 0.50 -37.76
C SER A 191 21.84 1.03 -36.68
N GLU A 192 22.08 0.69 -35.41
CA GLU A 192 21.19 1.00 -34.30
C GLU A 192 21.93 1.79 -33.21
N LEU A 193 21.13 2.49 -32.41
CA LEU A 193 21.49 3.08 -31.14
C LEU A 193 20.84 2.23 -30.05
N VAL A 194 21.63 1.83 -29.06
CA VAL A 194 21.22 0.93 -27.98
C VAL A 194 21.43 1.60 -26.63
N PHE A 195 20.42 1.52 -25.76
CA PHE A 195 20.48 1.92 -24.37
C PHE A 195 19.85 0.84 -23.49
N TYR A 196 20.31 0.73 -22.25
CA TYR A 196 19.74 -0.16 -21.25
C TYR A 196 19.17 0.66 -20.10
N ILE A 197 17.86 0.60 -19.92
CA ILE A 197 17.19 1.10 -18.72
C ILE A 197 17.65 0.23 -17.56
N LYS A 198 18.24 0.88 -16.55
CA LYS A 198 18.89 0.20 -15.43
C LYS A 198 17.99 0.07 -14.22
N LYS A 199 17.00 0.95 -14.11
CA LYS A 199 16.10 0.99 -12.97
C LYS A 199 14.84 1.78 -13.29
N PHE A 200 13.79 1.55 -12.49
CA PHE A 200 12.61 2.40 -12.41
C PHE A 200 12.07 2.42 -10.97
N ASP A 201 11.32 3.46 -10.65
CA ASP A 201 10.69 3.63 -9.32
C ASP A 201 9.33 2.90 -9.26
N TYR A 202 9.05 2.25 -8.13
CA TYR A 202 7.79 1.54 -7.88
C TYR A 202 7.31 1.74 -6.45
N SER A 203 6.04 1.48 -6.21
CA SER A 203 5.43 1.44 -4.89
C SER A 203 4.91 0.05 -4.55
N PHE A 204 4.96 -0.33 -3.27
CA PHE A 204 4.48 -1.62 -2.78
C PHE A 204 3.79 -1.47 -1.43
N TYR A 205 2.87 -2.40 -1.13
CA TYR A 205 2.24 -2.52 0.16
C TYR A 205 3.21 -3.15 1.16
N PHE A 206 3.39 -2.48 2.30
CA PHE A 206 4.21 -2.98 3.39
C PHE A 206 3.35 -3.13 4.64
N SER A 207 3.18 -4.36 5.12
CA SER A 207 2.47 -4.65 6.36
C SER A 207 3.43 -4.92 7.52
N THR A 208 3.07 -4.44 8.72
CA THR A 208 3.70 -4.79 10.00
C THR A 208 2.65 -5.36 10.94
N ASP A 209 2.90 -6.57 11.43
CA ASP A 209 2.09 -7.17 12.49
C ASP A 209 2.71 -6.83 13.86
N SER A 210 1.89 -6.38 14.79
CA SER A 210 2.28 -6.05 16.16
C SER A 210 1.39 -6.75 17.18
N GLU A 211 1.99 -7.28 18.25
CA GLU A 211 1.23 -7.78 19.39
C GLU A 211 0.74 -6.59 20.22
N ILE A 212 -0.55 -6.58 20.56
CA ILE A 212 -1.17 -5.57 21.42
C ILE A 212 -1.48 -6.17 22.79
N LYS A 213 -1.14 -5.42 23.82
CA LYS A 213 -1.53 -5.70 25.21
C LYS A 213 -1.97 -4.42 25.90
N ILE A 214 -3.22 -4.39 26.34
CA ILE A 214 -3.85 -3.22 26.96
C ILE A 214 -4.33 -3.59 28.35
N ASP A 215 -3.79 -2.91 29.36
CA ASP A 215 -4.18 -3.08 30.76
C ASP A 215 -5.48 -2.33 31.04
N LEU A 216 -6.39 -2.95 31.79
CA LEU A 216 -7.58 -2.24 32.29
C LEU A 216 -7.19 -1.31 33.44
N PRO A 217 -7.78 -0.10 33.52
CA PRO A 217 -7.59 0.77 34.67
C PRO A 217 -8.11 0.10 35.95
N ASN A 218 -7.33 0.21 37.03
CA ASN A 218 -7.68 -0.30 38.36
C ASN A 218 -8.81 0.47 39.02
#